data_AF-A0A419DB39-F1
#
_entry.id   AF-A0A419DB39-F1
#
_cell.length_a   1.000
_cell.length_b   1.000
_cell.length_c   1.000
_cell.angle_alpha   90.00
_cell.angle_beta   90.00
_cell.angle_gamma   90.00
#
_symmetry.space_group_name_H-M   'P 1'
#
loop_
_entity.id
_entity.type
_entity.pdbx_description
1 polymer ?
#
loop_
_entity_poly.entity_id
_entity_poly.type
_entity_poly.pdbx_seq_one_letter_code
_entity_poly.pdbx_strand_id
1 'polypeptide(L)' 'MEDFVAWVIDNKEWLFSGAGIVIVAWIGRLIFKKTRDSSSQTIRAGDSSINVQAGRDVNIRTKKKGNDVEEE' A
#
# COMPACT_ATOMS: atom_id res chain seq x y z
N MET A 1 20.79 24.30 11.64
CA MET A 1 20.32 23.32 12.65
C MET A 1 19.90 24.03 13.93
N GLU A 2 20.68 25.00 14.40
CA GLU A 2 20.35 25.82 15.58
C GLU A 2 19.00 26.55 15.42
N ASP A 3 18.73 27.15 14.26
CA ASP A 3 17.46 27.88 14.02
C ASP A 3 16.22 26.99 14.10
N PHE A 4 16.33 25.75 13.63
CA PHE A 4 15.24 24.79 13.70
C PHE A 4 14.97 24.36 15.15
N VAL A 5 16.03 24.12 15.93
CA VAL A 5 15.91 23.75 17.34
C VAL A 5 15.30 24.91 18.14
N ALA A 6 15.75 26.14 17.90
CA ALA A 6 15.17 27.34 18.52
C ALA A 6 13.67 27.45 18.22
N TRP A 7 13.28 27.28 16.95
CA TRP A 7 11.87 27.31 16.56
C TRP A 7 11.05 26.24 17.29
N VAL A 8 11.54 24.99 17.41
CA VAL A 8 10.82 23.94 18.15
C VAL A 8 10.64 24.30 19.63
N ILE A 9 11.66 24.90 20.25
CA ILE A 9 11.62 25.32 21.67
C ILE A 9 10.60 26.43 21.90
N ASP A 10 10.50 27.38 20.96
CA ASP A 10 9.54 28.48 21.00
C ASP A 10 8.10 28.01 20.77
N ASN A 11 7.95 26.90 20.04
CA ASN A 11 6.66 26.37 19.62
C ASN A 11 6.21 25.13 20.41
N LYS A 12 6.97 24.72 21.44
CA LYS A 12 6.76 23.45 22.18
C LYS A 12 5.36 23.30 22.79
N GLU A 13 4.77 24.38 23.27
CA GLU A 13 3.47 24.31 23.96
C GLU A 13 2.35 23.88 23.02
N TRP A 14 2.26 24.49 21.83
CA TRP A 14 1.23 24.08 20.88
C TRP A 14 1.58 22.76 20.20
N LEU A 15 2.86 22.49 19.90
CA LEU A 15 3.30 21.24 19.29
C LEU A 15 2.98 20.01 20.14
N PHE A 16 3.16 20.11 21.46
CA PHE A 16 2.93 19.02 22.41
C PHE A 16 1.63 19.15 23.22
N SER A 17 0.83 20.19 22.96
CA SER A 17 -0.60 20.16 23.29
C SER A 17 -1.23 18.99 22.54
N GLY A 18 -2.11 18.18 23.15
CA GLY A 18 -2.58 16.94 22.52
C GLY A 18 -3.11 17.09 21.07
N ALA A 19 -3.64 18.27 20.71
CA ALA A 19 -4.04 18.60 19.34
C ALA A 19 -2.85 18.80 18.38
N GLY A 20 -1.75 19.41 18.83
CA GLY A 20 -0.53 19.63 18.04
C GLY A 20 0.11 18.34 17.58
N ILE A 21 0.23 17.35 18.46
CA ILE A 21 0.75 16.01 18.12
C ILE A 21 -0.11 15.36 17.04
N VAL A 22 -1.44 15.48 17.13
CA VAL A 22 -2.36 14.92 16.13
C VAL A 22 -2.16 15.59 14.76
N ILE A 23 -2.03 16.92 14.72
CA ILE A 23 -1.80 17.66 13.48
C ILE A 23 -0.46 17.29 12.87
N VAL A 24 0.63 17.27 13.66
CA VAL A 24 1.97 16.90 13.20
C VAL A 24 1.99 15.46 12.68
N ALA A 25 1.37 14.53 13.40
CA ALA A 25 1.26 13.13 12.97
C ALA A 25 0.43 12.99 11.69
N TRP A 26 -0.63 13.78 11.52
CA TRP A 26 -1.45 13.78 10.31
C TRP A 26 -0.70 14.30 9.10
N ILE A 27 0.01 15.43 9.24
CA ILE A 27 0.88 15.99 8.18
C ILE A 27 2.00 14.99 7.85
N GLY A 28 2.66 14.43 8.86
CA GLY A 28 3.67 13.39 8.68
C GLY A 28 3.10 12.19 7.93
N ARG A 29 1.91 11.73 8.29
CA ARG A 29 1.22 10.65 7.58
C ARG A 29 0.98 11.01 6.11
N LEU A 30 0.62 12.25 5.76
CA LEU A 30 0.38 12.64 4.37
C LEU A 30 1.68 12.68 3.56
N ILE A 31 2.76 13.23 4.12
CA ILE A 31 4.07 13.34 3.46
C ILE A 31 4.71 11.96 3.29
N PHE A 32 4.66 11.13 4.34
CA PHE A 32 5.23 9.78 4.35
C PHE A 32 4.22 8.71 3.95
N LYS A 33 3.05 9.09 3.41
CA LYS A 33 2.09 8.14 2.86
C LYS A 33 2.75 7.50 1.65
N LYS A 34 3.41 6.34 1.86
CA LYS A 34 3.78 5.47 0.75
C LYS A 34 2.51 5.22 -0.05
N THR A 35 2.50 5.62 -1.31
CA THR A 35 1.52 5.06 -2.24
C THR A 35 1.75 3.55 -2.18
N ARG A 36 0.74 2.80 -1.76
CA ARG A 36 0.78 1.34 -1.86
C ARG A 36 0.58 1.01 -3.34
N ASP A 37 1.60 1.29 -4.14
CA ASP A 37 1.61 0.95 -5.54
C ASP A 37 2.26 -0.40 -5.75
N SER A 38 1.43 -1.30 -6.28
CA SER A 38 1.67 -2.69 -6.66
C SER A 38 1.97 -3.65 -5.51
N SER A 39 1.15 -4.70 -5.44
CA SER A 39 1.52 -5.93 -4.76
C SER A 39 2.78 -6.45 -5.45
N SER A 40 3.95 -6.26 -4.82
CA SER A 40 5.21 -6.86 -5.26
C SER A 40 5.13 -8.36 -5.02
N GLN A 41 4.45 -9.10 -5.90
CA GLN A 41 4.49 -10.56 -5.89
C GLN A 41 5.51 -11.02 -6.91
N THR A 42 6.36 -11.95 -6.49
CA THR A 42 7.29 -12.67 -7.33
C THR A 42 6.76 -14.09 -7.45
N ILE A 43 6.26 -14.46 -8.63
CA ILE A 43 5.86 -15.85 -8.93
C ILE A 43 7.04 -16.55 -9.59
N ARG A 44 7.50 -17.66 -9.00
CA ARG A 44 8.42 -18.60 -9.64
C ARG A 44 7.60 -19.69 -10.32
N ALA A 45 7.84 -19.94 -11.61
CA ALA A 45 7.14 -20.97 -12.35
C ALA A 45 8.10 -21.85 -13.16
N GLY A 46 7.70 -23.10 -13.35
CA GLY A 46 8.40 -24.06 -14.20
C GLY A 46 7.90 -24.03 -15.65
N ASP A 47 8.48 -24.90 -16.48
CA ASP A 47 8.12 -24.98 -17.90
C ASP A 47 6.63 -25.27 -18.10
N SER A 48 6.03 -24.64 -19.11
CA SER A 48 4.60 -24.76 -19.49
C SER A 48 3.54 -24.26 -18.48
N SER A 49 3.92 -23.47 -17.47
CA SER A 49 2.99 -22.93 -16.47
C SER A 49 2.43 -21.55 -16.83
N ILE A 50 1.14 -21.31 -16.56
CA ILE A 50 0.51 -19.98 -16.71
C ILE A 50 0.48 -19.30 -15.35
N ASN A 51 1.23 -18.20 -15.22
CA ASN A 51 1.22 -17.38 -14.02
C ASN A 51 0.16 -16.30 -14.13
N VAL A 52 -0.82 -16.34 -13.21
CA VAL A 52 -1.86 -15.31 -13.14
C VAL A 52 -1.76 -14.59 -11.80
N GLN A 53 -1.43 -13.31 -11.87
CA GLN A 53 -1.33 -12.43 -10.72
C GLN A 53 -2.27 -11.26 -10.91
N ALA A 54 -3.15 -11.02 -9.95
CA ALA A 54 -3.90 -9.77 -9.85
C ALA A 54 -3.92 -9.29 -8.40
N GLY A 55 -3.88 -7.97 -8.24
CA GLY A 55 -4.06 -7.34 -6.93
C GLY A 55 -5.52 -7.29 -6.44
N ARG A 56 -6.47 -7.72 -7.28
CA ARG A 56 -7.91 -7.78 -7.04
C ARG A 56 -8.47 -8.99 -7.84
N ASP A 57 -9.66 -8.88 -8.43
CA ASP A 57 -10.32 -10.02 -9.07
C ASP A 57 -9.66 -10.49 -10.36
N VAL A 58 -9.64 -11.81 -10.56
CA VAL A 58 -9.24 -12.48 -11.80
C VAL A 58 -10.45 -13.25 -12.34
N ASN A 59 -10.85 -12.99 -13.59
CA ASN A 59 -11.83 -13.80 -14.29
C ASN A 59 -11.11 -14.56 -15.42
N ILE A 60 -10.94 -15.88 -15.26
CA ILE A 60 -10.32 -16.73 -16.28
C ILE A 60 -11.44 -17.46 -17.02
N ARG A 61 -11.63 -17.12 -18.30
CA ARG A 61 -12.54 -17.85 -19.18
C ARG A 61 -11.75 -18.78 -20.08
N THR A 62 -12.06 -20.07 -20.03
CA THR A 62 -11.53 -21.07 -20.96
C THR A 62 -12.58 -21.37 -22.04
N LYS A 63 -12.14 -21.85 -23.20
CA LYS A 63 -13.07 -22.39 -24.20
C LYS A 63 -13.56 -23.75 -23.72
N LYS A 64 -14.88 -23.99 -23.74
CA LYS A 64 -15.46 -25.29 -23.41
C LYS A 64 -14.87 -26.38 -24.31
N LYS A 65 -14.16 -27.33 -23.73
CA LYS A 65 -13.70 -28.56 -24.41
C LYS A 65 -14.71 -29.67 -24.17
N GLY A 66 -14.77 -30.64 -25.08
CA GLY A 66 -15.77 -31.72 -25.05
C GLY A 66 -15.70 -32.65 -23.84
N ASN A 67 -14.63 -32.55 -23.03
CA ASN A 67 -14.43 -33.33 -21.82
C ASN A 67 -14.52 -32.47 -20.54
N ASP A 68 -15.01 -31.24 -20.65
CA ASP A 68 -15.20 -30.38 -19.48
C ASP A 68 -16.36 -30.90 -18.65
N VAL A 69 -16.17 -30.96 -17.33
CA VAL A 69 -17.23 -31.31 -16.39
C VAL A 69 -18.21 -30.14 -16.36
N GLU A 70 -19.49 -30.41 -16.65
CA GLU A 70 -20.53 -29.38 -16.55
C GLU A 70 -20.76 -29.04 -15.07
N GLU A 71 -20.75 -27.76 -14.74
CA GLU A 71 -21.16 -27.31 -13.40
C GLU A 71 -22.68 -27.48 -13.28
N GLU A 72 -23.13 -28.21 -12.25
CA GLU A 72 -24.56 -28.46 -11.93
C GLU A 72 -25.32 -27.20 -11.52
#